data_AF-A0A925DVE5-F1
#
_entry.id   AF-A0A925DVE5-F1
#
_cell.length_a   1.000
_cell.length_b   1.000
_cell.length_c   1.000
_cell.angle_alpha   90.00
_cell.angle_beta   90.00
_cell.angle_gamma   90.00
#
_symmetry.space_group_name_H-M   'P 1'
#
loop_
_entity.id
_entity.type
_entity.pdbx_description
1 polymer ?
#
loop_
_entity_poly.entity_id
_entity_poly.type
_entity_poly.pdbx_seq_one_letter_code
_entity_poly.pdbx_strand_id
1 'polypeptide(L)'
;MTRYTKADTAGDLEEILVLQQANVIQRLTKYEIESQGFVTVTHSYEQLQKLNGTEKHVIAKDGDRLIGYLLAMTQQASHDIPVLIPMFDAFSKVSYRDKVITDYNFLVVGQVCIAKEYRGKGIL
;
A
#
# COMPACT_ATOMS: atom_id res chain seq x y z
N MET A 1 -17.04 -10.13 10.65
CA MET A 1 -16.39 -9.22 11.65
C MET A 1 -15.02 -8.88 11.10
N THR A 2 -14.69 -7.59 11.01
CA THR A 2 -13.40 -7.17 10.46
C THR A 2 -12.26 -7.46 11.42
N ARG A 3 -11.21 -8.12 10.92
CA ARG A 3 -9.97 -8.41 11.65
C ARG A 3 -8.78 -7.76 10.94
N TYR A 4 -7.89 -7.15 11.71
CA TYR A 4 -6.64 -6.59 11.19
C TYR A 4 -5.49 -7.53 11.54
N THR A 5 -4.59 -7.75 10.58
CA THR A 5 -3.43 -8.63 10.74
C THR A 5 -2.31 -8.20 9.80
N LYS A 6 -1.14 -8.85 9.94
CA LYS A 6 -0.06 -8.75 8.97
C LYS A 6 -0.29 -9.72 7.80
N ALA A 7 0.24 -9.39 6.62
CA ALA A 7 0.29 -10.29 5.48
C ALA A 7 1.39 -11.34 5.70
N ASP A 8 1.00 -12.54 6.10
CA ASP A 8 1.94 -13.58 6.55
C ASP A 8 2.04 -14.76 5.60
N THR A 9 1.03 -14.96 4.75
CA THR A 9 0.98 -16.07 3.80
C THR A 9 1.15 -15.60 2.35
N ALA A 10 1.52 -16.52 1.47
CA ALA A 10 1.51 -16.27 0.02
C ALA A 10 0.10 -15.84 -0.45
N GLY A 11 -0.95 -16.48 0.08
CA GLY A 11 -2.34 -16.14 -0.22
C GLY A 11 -2.69 -14.70 0.14
N ASP A 12 -2.17 -14.16 1.25
CA ASP A 12 -2.39 -12.75 1.60
C ASP A 12 -1.82 -11.81 0.53
N LEU A 13 -0.63 -12.11 0.01
CA LEU A 13 0.01 -11.31 -1.03
C LEU A 13 -0.72 -11.43 -2.38
N GLU A 14 -1.20 -12.62 -2.72
CA GLU A 14 -2.03 -12.84 -3.89
C GLU A 14 -3.35 -12.06 -3.81
N GLU A 15 -4.02 -12.09 -2.65
CA GLU A 15 -5.24 -11.32 -2.42
C GLU A 15 -5.01 -9.80 -2.50
N ILE A 16 -3.86 -9.30 -2.01
CA ILE A 16 -3.46 -7.89 -2.21
C ILE A 16 -3.37 -7.56 -3.70
N LEU A 17 -2.71 -8.41 -4.50
CA LEU A 17 -2.58 -8.20 -5.95
C LEU A 17 -3.94 -8.22 -6.66
N VAL A 18 -4.83 -9.13 -6.28
CA VAL A 18 -6.20 -9.18 -6.81
C VAL A 18 -6.94 -7.88 -6.51
N LEU A 19 -6.89 -7.41 -5.26
CA LEU A 19 -7.55 -6.17 -4.86
C LEU A 19 -6.92 -4.93 -5.55
N GLN A 20 -5.60 -4.90 -5.68
CA GLN A 20 -4.87 -3.85 -6.40
C GLN A 20 -5.29 -3.80 -7.87
N GLN A 21 -5.31 -4.93 -8.56
CA GLN A 21 -5.72 -5.01 -9.97
C GLN A 21 -7.16 -4.54 -10.17
N ALA A 22 -8.08 -4.88 -9.27
CA ALA A 22 -9.47 -4.45 -9.35
C ALA A 22 -9.67 -2.92 -9.19
N ASN A 23 -8.66 -2.19 -8.72
CA ASN A 23 -8.73 -0.75 -8.43
C ASN A 23 -7.65 0.08 -9.12
N VAL A 24 -6.87 -0.54 -10.02
CA VAL A 24 -5.86 0.18 -10.78
C VAL A 24 -6.53 1.08 -11.82
N ILE A 25 -6.01 2.29 -11.98
CA ILE A 25 -6.62 3.34 -12.82
C ILE A 25 -6.95 2.86 -14.24
N GLN A 26 -6.14 1.98 -14.83
CA GLN A 26 -6.35 1.47 -16.19
C GLN A 26 -7.56 0.53 -16.30
N ARG A 27 -8.11 0.04 -15.19
CA ARG A 27 -9.27 -0.86 -15.15
C ARG A 27 -10.55 -0.18 -14.67
N LEU A 28 -10.50 1.11 -14.38
CA LEU A 28 -11.64 1.85 -13.84
C LEU A 28 -12.24 2.77 -14.91
N THR A 29 -13.55 2.94 -14.84
CA THR A 29 -14.25 3.96 -15.61
C THR A 29 -13.95 5.36 -15.08
N LYS A 30 -14.16 6.39 -15.90
CA LYS A 30 -14.01 7.79 -15.47
C LYS A 30 -14.85 8.11 -14.22
N TYR A 31 -16.10 7.62 -14.18
CA TYR A 31 -16.98 7.81 -13.04
C TYR A 31 -16.43 7.17 -11.76
N GLU A 32 -15.89 5.96 -11.84
CA GLU A 32 -15.26 5.30 -10.68
C GLU A 32 -14.01 6.04 -10.22
N ILE A 33 -13.15 6.47 -11.14
CA ILE A 33 -11.95 7.25 -10.83
C ILE A 33 -12.32 8.50 -10.02
N GLU A 34 -13.34 9.24 -10.48
CA GLU A 34 -13.77 10.50 -9.86
C GLU A 34 -14.50 10.29 -8.53
N SER A 35 -15.36 9.26 -8.43
CA SER A 35 -16.24 9.07 -7.26
C SER A 35 -15.68 8.13 -6.20
N GLN A 36 -14.69 7.30 -6.53
CA GLN A 36 -14.24 6.18 -5.69
C GLN A 36 -12.72 6.12 -5.48
N GLY A 37 -11.95 6.96 -6.18
CA GLY A 37 -10.49 6.90 -6.17
C GLY A 37 -9.92 5.68 -6.89
N PHE A 38 -8.60 5.62 -6.96
CA PHE A 38 -7.87 4.61 -7.72
C PHE A 38 -6.45 4.42 -7.19
N VAL A 39 -5.82 3.34 -7.62
CA VAL A 39 -4.38 3.13 -7.43
C VAL A 39 -3.64 3.14 -8.77
N THR A 40 -2.36 3.50 -8.78
CA THR A 40 -1.59 3.68 -10.02
C THR A 40 -0.46 2.66 -10.19
N VAL A 41 0.19 2.28 -9.10
CA VAL A 41 1.31 1.34 -9.11
C VAL A 41 0.78 -0.10 -9.11
N THR A 42 1.27 -0.91 -10.05
CA THR A 42 1.08 -2.36 -10.05
C THR A 42 2.38 -3.02 -9.62
N HIS A 43 2.28 -4.01 -8.74
CA HIS A 43 3.44 -4.77 -8.26
C HIS A 43 3.39 -6.18 -8.84
N SER A 44 4.54 -6.78 -9.12
CA SER A 44 4.63 -8.22 -9.26
C SER A 44 4.55 -8.90 -7.90
N TYR A 45 4.22 -10.19 -7.88
CA TYR A 45 4.26 -10.98 -6.64
C TYR A 45 5.65 -10.94 -6.00
N GLU A 46 6.72 -11.07 -6.79
CA GLU A 46 8.11 -11.04 -6.31
C GLU A 46 8.46 -9.70 -5.65
N GLN A 47 8.04 -8.58 -6.26
CA GLN A 47 8.24 -7.25 -5.69
C GLN A 47 7.49 -7.12 -4.36
N LEU A 48 6.22 -7.53 -4.33
CA LEU A 48 5.40 -7.44 -3.12
C LEU A 48 5.93 -8.36 -2.01
N GLN A 49 6.38 -9.56 -2.36
CA GLN A 49 7.01 -10.50 -1.44
C GLN A 49 8.31 -9.94 -0.86
N LYS A 50 9.14 -9.30 -1.69
CA LYS A 50 10.37 -8.64 -1.24
C LYS A 50 10.06 -7.54 -0.23
N LEU A 51 9.13 -6.64 -0.55
CA LEU A 51 8.75 -5.54 0.34
C LEU A 51 8.17 -6.05 1.66
N ASN A 52 7.26 -7.03 1.60
CA ASN A 52 6.66 -7.66 2.78
C ASN A 52 7.69 -8.43 3.63
N GLY A 53 8.77 -8.91 3.01
CA GLY A 53 9.90 -9.52 3.69
C GLY A 53 10.75 -8.52 4.49
N THR A 54 10.84 -7.27 4.01
CA THR A 54 11.53 -6.18 4.74
C THR A 54 10.67 -5.62 5.87
N GLU A 55 9.40 -5.30 5.59
CA GLU A 55 8.43 -4.94 6.63
C GLU A 55 7.03 -5.41 6.24
N LYS A 56 6.33 -6.01 7.20
CA LYS A 56 5.07 -6.68 6.95
C LYS A 56 3.97 -5.68 6.62
N HIS A 57 3.25 -5.93 5.54
CA HIS A 57 2.08 -5.17 5.16
C HIS A 57 0.93 -5.45 6.12
N VAL A 58 0.06 -4.45 6.33
CA VAL A 58 -1.13 -4.60 7.16
C VAL A 58 -2.31 -4.87 6.26
N ILE A 59 -3.13 -5.85 6.63
CA ILE A 59 -4.34 -6.24 5.90
C ILE A 59 -5.55 -6.27 6.83
N ALA A 60 -6.70 -5.94 6.25
CA ALA A 60 -8.01 -6.10 6.88
C ALA A 60 -8.72 -7.27 6.21
N LYS A 61 -9.31 -8.17 7.00
CA LYS A 61 -10.09 -9.32 6.55
C LYS A 61 -11.50 -9.33 7.13
N ASP A 62 -12.45 -9.85 6.38
CA ASP A 62 -13.79 -10.23 6.88
C ASP A 62 -13.98 -11.74 6.64
N GLY A 63 -13.89 -12.51 7.72
CA GLY A 63 -13.61 -13.95 7.60
C GLY A 63 -12.22 -14.19 7.02
N ASP A 64 -12.13 -15.02 5.98
CA ASP A 64 -10.87 -15.31 5.28
C ASP A 64 -10.58 -14.33 4.14
N ARG A 65 -11.58 -13.54 3.73
CA ARG A 65 -11.48 -12.64 2.59
C ARG A 65 -10.72 -11.36 2.96
N LEU A 66 -9.72 -11.01 2.17
CA LEU A 66 -9.06 -9.70 2.25
C LEU A 66 -9.99 -8.59 1.72
N ILE A 67 -10.24 -7.58 2.57
CA ILE A 67 -11.12 -6.44 2.26
C ILE A 67 -10.36 -5.12 2.20
N GLY A 68 -9.09 -5.11 2.59
CA GLY A 68 -8.23 -3.94 2.47
C GLY A 68 -6.78 -4.24 2.81
N TYR A 69 -5.88 -3.40 2.32
CA TYR A 69 -4.45 -3.49 2.63
C TYR A 69 -3.79 -2.12 2.72
N LEU A 70 -2.66 -2.09 3.42
CA LEU A 70 -1.72 -0.99 3.51
C LEU A 70 -0.32 -1.56 3.29
N LEU A 71 0.37 -1.08 2.25
CA LEU A 71 1.75 -1.47 1.96
C LEU A 71 2.70 -0.70 2.88
N ALA A 72 3.41 -1.43 3.72
CA ALA A 72 4.50 -0.91 4.53
C ALA A 72 5.77 -0.86 3.69
N MET A 73 6.42 0.30 3.61
CA MET A 73 7.65 0.50 2.85
C MET A 73 8.69 1.18 3.73
N THR A 74 9.89 0.60 3.82
CA THR A 74 11.04 1.21 4.50
C THR A 74 11.82 2.08 3.53
N GLN A 75 12.86 2.78 4.01
CA GLN A 75 13.77 3.56 3.16
C GLN A 75 14.42 2.72 2.05
N GLN A 76 14.59 1.41 2.27
CA GLN A 76 15.16 0.49 1.29
C GLN A 76 14.29 0.36 0.02
N ALA A 77 12.98 0.60 0.12
CA ALA A 77 12.07 0.55 -1.02
C ALA A 77 12.42 1.60 -2.10
N SER A 78 13.09 2.69 -1.74
CA SER A 78 13.58 3.69 -2.70
C SER A 78 14.53 3.11 -3.77
N HIS A 79 15.31 2.09 -3.41
CA HIS A 79 16.24 1.43 -4.33
C HIS A 79 15.56 0.37 -5.20
N ASP A 80 14.43 -0.19 -4.73
CA ASP A 80 13.74 -1.31 -5.37
C ASP A 80 12.63 -0.87 -6.31
N ILE A 81 12.07 0.32 -6.10
CA ILE A 81 10.93 0.84 -6.85
C ILE A 81 11.26 2.23 -7.41
N PRO A 82 11.75 2.32 -8.67
CA PRO A 82 12.23 3.57 -9.25
C PRO A 82 11.22 4.72 -9.24
N VAL A 83 9.91 4.42 -9.34
CA VAL A 83 8.84 5.45 -9.30
C VAL A 83 8.78 6.19 -7.97
N LEU A 84 9.34 5.62 -6.90
CA LEU A 84 9.36 6.23 -5.57
C LEU A 84 10.55 7.15 -5.32
N ILE A 85 11.58 7.13 -6.17
CA ILE A 85 12.80 7.96 -5.99
C ILE A 85 12.45 9.45 -5.78
N PRO A 86 11.59 10.09 -6.61
CA PRO A 86 11.26 11.50 -6.42
C PRO A 86 10.55 11.80 -5.08
N MET A 87 9.83 10.83 -4.53
CA MET A 87 9.18 10.97 -3.23
C MET A 87 10.21 10.96 -2.10
N PHE A 88 11.20 10.07 -2.14
CA PHE A 88 12.28 10.04 -1.15
C PHE A 88 13.20 11.27 -1.26
N ASP A 89 13.45 11.76 -2.47
CA ASP A 89 14.16 13.03 -2.69
C ASP A 89 13.41 14.21 -2.04
N ALA A 90 12.08 14.19 -2.05
CA ALA A 90 11.29 15.21 -1.36
C ALA A 90 11.45 15.12 0.17
N PHE A 91 11.54 13.92 0.74
CA PHE A 91 11.74 13.75 2.19
C PHE A 91 13.05 14.36 2.70
N SER A 92 14.12 14.33 1.90
CA SER A 92 15.39 14.98 2.26
C SER A 92 15.32 16.51 2.38
N LYS A 93 14.22 17.11 1.89
CA LYS A 93 13.98 18.57 1.89
C LYS A 93 12.95 19.01 2.91
N VAL A 94 12.30 18.07 3.60
CA VAL A 94 11.24 18.35 4.58
C VAL A 94 11.79 18.19 5.99
N SER A 95 11.67 19.24 6.80
CA SER A 95 12.04 19.22 8.21
C SER A 95 10.84 18.98 9.12
N TYR A 96 11.00 18.10 10.09
CA TYR A 96 10.06 17.84 11.17
C TYR A 96 10.81 17.83 12.50
N ARG A 97 10.34 18.63 13.49
CA ARG A 97 10.98 18.77 14.81
C ARG A 97 12.50 18.93 14.72
N ASP A 98 12.94 19.92 13.95
CA ASP A 98 14.34 20.34 13.77
C ASP A 98 15.29 19.32 13.11
N LYS A 99 14.76 18.26 12.49
CA LYS A 99 15.53 17.31 11.66
C LYS A 99 14.84 17.06 10.34
N VAL A 100 15.60 16.73 9.29
CA VAL A 100 14.99 16.30 8.03
C VAL A 100 14.34 14.92 8.19
N ILE A 101 13.28 14.62 7.43
CA ILE A 101 12.57 13.34 7.55
C ILE A 101 13.52 12.15 7.39
N THR A 102 14.53 12.28 6.51
CA THR A 102 15.54 11.24 6.25
C THR A 102 16.44 10.91 7.44
N ASP A 103 16.53 11.79 8.45
CA ASP A 103 17.30 11.54 9.68
C ASP A 103 16.54 10.69 10.70
N TYR A 104 15.26 10.42 10.46
CA TYR A 104 14.44 9.57 11.31
C TYR A 104 14.45 8.13 10.82
N ASN A 105 14.18 7.19 11.75
CA ASN A 105 13.72 5.87 11.37
C ASN A 105 12.21 5.92 11.09
N PHE A 106 11.83 6.12 9.84
CA PHE A 106 10.45 6.25 9.41
C PHE A 106 9.99 5.07 8.56
N LEU A 107 8.67 4.86 8.58
CA LEU A 107 7.98 3.97 7.66
C LEU A 107 7.14 4.82 6.70
N VAL A 108 7.20 4.48 5.43
CA VAL A 108 6.29 5.03 4.42
C VAL A 108 5.07 4.13 4.36
N VAL A 109 3.90 4.73 4.59
CA VAL A 109 2.62 4.15 4.20
C VAL A 109 2.52 4.32 2.69
N GLY A 110 2.77 3.23 1.96
CA GLY A 110 2.73 3.20 0.50
C GLY A 110 1.29 3.18 -0.01
N GLN A 111 1.03 2.29 -0.97
CA GLN A 111 -0.32 2.14 -1.51
C GLN A 111 -1.29 1.57 -0.46
N VAL A 112 -2.47 2.17 -0.38
CA VAL A 112 -3.57 1.71 0.47
C VAL A 112 -4.79 1.48 -0.40
N CYS A 113 -5.50 0.37 -0.20
CA CYS A 113 -6.70 0.06 -0.97
C CYS A 113 -7.73 -0.67 -0.11
N ILE A 114 -8.99 -0.27 -0.24
CA ILE A 114 -10.15 -0.91 0.40
C ILE A 114 -11.09 -1.41 -0.70
N ALA A 115 -11.60 -2.64 -0.54
CA ALA A 115 -12.61 -3.24 -1.39
C ALA A 115 -13.86 -2.34 -1.48
N LYS A 116 -14.45 -2.24 -2.68
CA LYS A 116 -15.46 -1.23 -3.01
C LYS A 116 -16.64 -1.21 -2.03
N GLU A 117 -17.15 -2.38 -1.71
CA GLU A 117 -18.29 -2.61 -0.81
C GLU A 117 -17.98 -2.41 0.69
N TYR A 118 -16.71 -2.15 1.03
CA TYR A 118 -16.24 -1.91 2.38
C TYR A 118 -15.80 -0.45 2.63
N ARG A 119 -15.84 0.41 1.60
CA ARG A 119 -15.50 1.84 1.72
C ARG A 119 -16.50 2.60 2.58
N GLY A 120 -16.02 3.65 3.24
CA GLY A 120 -16.84 4.50 4.10
C GLY A 120 -17.27 3.85 5.44
N LYS A 121 -16.73 2.66 5.75
CA LYS A 121 -17.06 1.91 6.98
C LYS A 121 -16.03 2.08 8.11
N GLY A 122 -15.12 3.05 8.00
CA GLY A 122 -14.09 3.31 9.01
C GLY A 122 -13.06 2.20 9.16
N ILE A 123 -12.76 1.46 8.08
CA ILE A 123 -11.72 0.43 8.10
C ILE A 123 -10.32 1.05 8.12
N LEU A 124 -10.19 2.21 7.47
CA LEU A 124 -9.03 3.09 7.41
C LEU A 124 -9.52 4.54 7.65
#